data_AF-A0A5N4CAB3-F1
#
_entry.id   AF-A0A5N4CAB3-F1
#
_cell.length_a   1.000
_cell.length_b   1.000
_cell.length_c   1.000
_cell.angle_alpha   90.00
_cell.angle_beta   90.00
_cell.angle_gamma   90.00
#
_symmetry.space_group_name_H-M   'P 1'
#
loop_
_entity.id
_entity.type
_entity.pdbx_description
1 polymer ?
#
loop_
_entity_poly.entity_id
_entity_poly.type
_entity_poly.pdbx_seq_one_letter_code
_entity_poly.pdbx_strand_id
1 'polypeptide(L)'
;MGFQELMLVNFTLVGPPHAFLLPTASLAESIKSMNLRPEEDDIPWEALRDNRDLNVFFSWDPKDRDVSEEDKKLSLEEETMWLRIRSLTLRLISGLSSLNHSVEPKNSEKTTENGVSSRIDILRLLLQQLEVALETGKRFIEREIKYPFLGPVPTRMAGFFNSGCSQCQTSSFYLVSDIYELDTNGLEDTVEIQERVENSLKSLLEQLKDVFSKCKGDLLEVKGGNLKTHPTLLENLVFFVETISIILWVSSYCESVLRPYKLNLQKKKKKKKETSIIMPPVFTSFQDYVTGIQTLISNVVDHIKGLETHLIALKLEELILEDTSLSLVRDYMEERKFSKTVQRKVQSSYLHSLLEIGELLKKRLETTKKLKI
;
A
#
# COMPACT_ATOMS: atom_id res chain seq x y z
N MET A 1 19.56 -5.89 -19.54
CA MET A 1 20.02 -6.07 -18.15
C MET A 1 19.99 -4.72 -17.44
N GLY A 2 18.84 -4.03 -17.41
CA GLY A 2 18.77 -2.63 -16.97
C GLY A 2 17.39 -1.95 -17.04
N PHE A 3 16.29 -2.71 -17.04
CA PHE A 3 14.93 -2.16 -17.00
C PHE A 3 14.19 -2.43 -15.67
N GLN A 4 14.63 -3.43 -14.89
CA GLN A 4 14.04 -3.78 -13.58
C GLN A 4 14.62 -2.98 -12.41
N GLU A 5 15.92 -2.62 -12.43
CA GLU A 5 16.52 -1.74 -11.41
C GLU A 5 15.84 -0.35 -11.37
N LEU A 6 15.37 0.15 -12.52
CA LEU A 6 14.65 1.43 -12.62
C LEU A 6 13.20 1.36 -12.09
N MET A 7 12.59 0.17 -11.97
CA MET A 7 11.23 0.03 -11.44
C MET A 7 11.21 -0.09 -9.91
N LEU A 8 12.24 -0.67 -9.29
CA LEU A 8 12.35 -0.74 -7.82
C LEU A 8 12.83 0.57 -7.18
N VAL A 9 13.68 1.35 -7.88
CA VAL A 9 14.05 2.71 -7.45
C VAL A 9 12.86 3.68 -7.53
N ASN A 10 11.96 3.52 -8.51
CA ASN A 10 10.70 4.28 -8.59
C ASN A 10 9.68 3.92 -7.50
N PHE A 11 9.91 2.87 -6.70
CA PHE A 11 9.10 2.59 -5.52
C PHE A 11 9.57 3.34 -4.26
N THR A 12 10.78 3.92 -4.26
CA THR A 12 11.46 4.37 -3.04
C THR A 12 12.04 5.79 -3.08
N LEU A 13 12.35 6.38 -4.24
CA LEU A 13 12.97 7.71 -4.29
C LEU A 13 12.36 8.59 -5.40
N VAL A 14 11.59 9.60 -4.98
CA VAL A 14 11.23 10.82 -5.73
C VAL A 14 10.43 10.61 -7.04
N GLY A 15 9.09 10.68 -6.94
CA GLY A 15 8.20 10.87 -8.10
C GLY A 15 7.02 9.89 -8.12
N PRO A 16 5.87 10.26 -8.73
CA PRO A 16 4.65 9.48 -8.66
C PRO A 16 4.83 8.12 -9.37
N PRO A 17 4.20 7.04 -8.87
CA PRO A 17 4.42 5.68 -9.36
C PRO A 17 3.72 5.44 -10.69
N HIS A 18 4.21 6.02 -11.79
CA HIS A 18 3.57 5.97 -13.10
C HIS A 18 3.43 4.54 -13.69
N ALA A 19 4.19 3.55 -13.21
CA ALA A 19 4.18 2.20 -13.79
C ALA A 19 2.97 1.34 -13.36
N PHE A 20 2.29 1.65 -12.25
CA PHE A 20 1.07 0.94 -11.79
C PHE A 20 -0.23 1.76 -11.98
N LEU A 21 -0.13 2.88 -12.71
CA LEU A 21 -1.16 3.91 -12.84
C LEU A 21 -1.84 3.98 -14.22
N LEU A 22 -1.67 2.99 -15.10
CA LEU A 22 -2.42 2.97 -16.36
C LEU A 22 -3.92 2.67 -16.08
N PRO A 23 -4.86 3.59 -16.40
CA PRO A 23 -6.26 3.51 -15.97
C PRO A 23 -7.11 2.48 -16.72
N THR A 24 -6.53 1.73 -17.65
CA THR A 24 -7.29 0.97 -18.67
C THR A 24 -6.95 -0.53 -18.75
N ALA A 25 -5.82 -0.97 -18.18
CA ALA A 25 -5.41 -2.38 -18.23
C ALA A 25 -5.90 -3.14 -16.99
N SER A 26 -6.36 -4.38 -17.17
CA SER A 26 -6.64 -5.27 -16.05
C SER A 26 -5.36 -5.61 -15.28
N LEU A 27 -5.47 -6.03 -14.00
CA LEU A 27 -4.31 -6.46 -13.22
C LEU A 27 -3.49 -7.54 -13.95
N ALA A 28 -4.18 -8.52 -14.55
CA ALA A 28 -3.54 -9.59 -15.32
C ALA A 28 -2.78 -9.08 -16.55
N GLU A 29 -3.35 -8.10 -17.28
CA GLU A 29 -2.70 -7.50 -18.45
C GLU A 29 -1.46 -6.69 -18.04
N SER A 30 -1.53 -5.96 -16.93
CA SER A 30 -0.40 -5.21 -16.39
C SER A 30 0.73 -6.13 -15.90
N ILE A 31 0.40 -7.23 -15.22
CA ILE A 31 1.38 -8.24 -14.79
C ILE A 31 2.05 -8.87 -16.02
N LYS A 32 1.26 -9.22 -17.04
CA LYS A 32 1.76 -9.80 -18.28
C LYS A 32 2.69 -8.83 -19.04
N SER A 33 2.35 -7.56 -19.13
CA SER A 33 3.20 -6.57 -19.82
C SER A 33 4.52 -6.32 -19.10
N MET A 34 4.55 -6.48 -17.77
CA MET A 34 5.76 -6.39 -16.96
C MET A 34 6.55 -7.70 -16.88
N ASN A 35 6.06 -8.80 -17.47
CA ASN A 35 6.65 -10.14 -17.37
C ASN A 35 6.88 -10.61 -15.91
N LEU A 36 5.96 -10.26 -15.00
CA LEU A 36 6.08 -10.69 -13.60
C LEU A 36 5.52 -12.10 -13.41
N ARG A 37 6.26 -12.92 -12.66
CA ARG A 37 5.84 -14.26 -12.23
C ARG A 37 6.11 -14.41 -10.73
N PRO A 38 5.19 -15.02 -9.97
CA PRO A 38 5.40 -15.19 -8.53
C PRO A 38 6.56 -16.14 -8.22
N GLU A 39 6.86 -17.13 -9.06
CA GLU A 39 7.95 -18.10 -8.86
C GLU A 39 9.36 -17.56 -9.14
N GLU A 40 9.49 -16.53 -9.97
CA GLU A 40 10.79 -16.01 -10.42
C GLU A 40 11.18 -14.75 -9.62
N ASP A 41 12.46 -14.65 -9.25
CA ASP A 41 13.05 -13.49 -8.58
C ASP A 41 14.40 -13.20 -9.24
N ASP A 42 14.51 -12.03 -9.86
CA ASP A 42 15.69 -11.59 -10.58
C ASP A 42 16.64 -10.75 -9.71
N ILE A 43 16.32 -10.53 -8.43
CA ILE A 43 17.14 -9.75 -7.52
C ILE A 43 18.34 -10.58 -7.05
N PRO A 44 19.59 -10.09 -7.23
CA PRO A 44 20.79 -10.80 -6.82
C PRO A 44 21.06 -10.65 -5.32
N TRP A 45 20.21 -11.26 -4.47
CA TRP A 45 20.20 -11.07 -3.02
C TRP A 45 21.58 -11.22 -2.34
N GLU A 46 22.40 -12.16 -2.79
CA GLU A 46 23.73 -12.45 -2.22
C GLU A 46 24.84 -11.51 -2.73
N ALA A 47 24.56 -10.74 -3.78
CA ALA A 47 25.53 -9.84 -4.43
C ALA A 47 25.03 -8.39 -4.49
N LEU A 48 24.04 -8.04 -3.66
CA LEU A 48 23.58 -6.66 -3.52
C LEU A 48 24.73 -5.76 -3.08
N ARG A 49 24.83 -4.59 -3.73
CA ARG A 49 25.83 -3.57 -3.42
C ARG A 49 25.15 -2.25 -3.16
N ASP A 50 25.57 -1.58 -2.09
CA ASP A 50 25.24 -0.19 -1.87
C ASP A 50 26.33 0.70 -2.48
N ASN A 51 26.03 1.32 -3.62
CA ASN A 51 26.94 2.25 -4.29
C ASN A 51 26.49 3.71 -4.11
N ARG A 52 25.59 4.00 -3.14
CA ARG A 52 25.17 5.38 -2.86
C ARG A 52 26.36 6.18 -2.32
N ASP A 53 26.45 7.44 -2.73
CA ASP A 53 27.44 8.35 -2.18
C ASP A 53 26.96 8.91 -0.83
N LEU A 54 27.30 8.20 0.24
CA LEU A 54 26.98 8.60 1.63
C LEU A 54 27.91 9.70 2.16
N ASN A 55 28.84 10.20 1.34
CA ASN A 55 29.79 11.25 1.70
C ASN A 55 29.66 12.49 0.81
N VAL A 56 28.58 12.60 0.03
CA VAL A 56 28.34 13.73 -0.89
C VAL A 56 28.17 15.07 -0.14
N PHE A 57 27.71 15.02 1.11
CA PHE A 57 27.52 16.19 1.95
C PHE A 57 28.82 16.55 2.68
N PHE A 58 29.18 17.83 2.68
CA PHE A 58 30.26 18.31 3.52
C PHE A 58 29.83 18.30 4.99
N SER A 59 30.51 17.48 5.79
CA SER A 59 30.37 17.44 7.24
C SER A 59 31.63 17.98 7.90
N TRP A 60 31.45 18.95 8.80
CA TRP A 60 32.48 19.41 9.75
C TRP A 60 32.18 18.91 11.17
N ASP A 61 31.26 17.96 11.31
CA ASP A 61 31.00 17.35 12.60
C ASP A 61 32.26 16.63 13.12
N PRO A 62 32.41 16.50 14.44
CA PRO A 62 33.45 15.66 15.03
C PRO A 62 33.43 14.26 14.41
N LYS A 63 34.60 13.67 14.15
CA LYS A 63 34.74 12.37 13.45
C LYS A 63 33.96 11.22 14.10
N ASP A 64 33.69 11.30 15.40
CA ASP A 64 32.90 10.33 16.17
C ASP A 64 31.38 10.46 15.96
N ARG A 65 30.93 11.53 15.28
CA ARG A 65 29.53 11.81 14.93
C ARG A 65 29.29 11.80 13.41
N ASP A 66 30.36 11.66 12.63
CA ASP A 66 30.30 11.50 11.19
C ASP A 66 29.87 10.08 10.82
N VAL A 67 29.57 9.85 9.54
CA VAL A 67 29.09 8.55 9.04
C VAL A 67 30.15 7.46 9.25
N SER A 68 29.83 6.48 10.10
CA SER A 68 30.70 5.34 10.36
C SER A 68 30.48 4.20 9.35
N GLU A 69 31.44 3.29 9.23
CA GLU A 69 31.25 2.06 8.42
C GLU A 69 30.14 1.15 8.99
N GLU A 70 29.88 1.20 10.30
CA GLU A 70 28.75 0.48 10.88
C GLU A 70 27.40 1.11 10.46
N ASP A 71 27.30 2.44 10.38
CA ASP A 71 26.10 3.11 9.87
C ASP A 71 25.80 2.70 8.42
N LYS A 72 26.83 2.61 7.58
CA LYS A 72 26.69 2.16 6.19
C LYS A 72 26.21 0.71 6.10
N LYS A 73 26.79 -0.16 6.93
CA LYS A 73 26.43 -1.57 6.99
C LYS A 73 24.99 -1.76 7.48
N LEU A 74 24.59 -1.07 8.56
CA LEU A 74 23.22 -1.10 9.07
C LEU A 74 22.23 -0.52 8.06
N SER A 75 22.60 0.54 7.34
CA SER A 75 21.77 1.09 6.28
C SER A 75 21.56 0.09 5.14
N LEU A 76 22.60 -0.60 4.67
CA LEU A 76 22.47 -1.64 3.65
C LEU A 76 21.62 -2.82 4.15
N GLU A 77 21.77 -3.22 5.41
CA GLU A 77 20.93 -4.25 6.04
C GLU A 77 19.45 -3.82 6.02
N GLU A 78 19.14 -2.59 6.43
CA GLU A 78 17.79 -2.04 6.45
C GLU A 78 17.17 -1.93 5.05
N GLU A 79 17.91 -1.39 4.08
CA GLU A 79 17.49 -1.30 2.68
C GLU A 79 17.20 -2.68 2.08
N THR A 80 18.04 -3.67 2.40
CA THR A 80 17.84 -5.05 1.94
C THR A 80 16.58 -5.68 2.54
N MET A 81 16.33 -5.45 3.84
CA MET A 81 15.10 -5.93 4.50
C MET A 81 13.87 -5.28 3.89
N TRP A 82 13.88 -3.96 3.69
CA TRP A 82 12.76 -3.24 3.10
C TRP A 82 12.51 -3.66 1.65
N LEU A 83 13.58 -3.79 0.84
CA LEU A 83 13.51 -4.30 -0.53
C LEU A 83 12.90 -5.70 -0.58
N ARG A 84 13.29 -6.59 0.32
CA ARG A 84 12.75 -7.96 0.41
C ARG A 84 11.25 -7.97 0.71
N ILE A 85 10.81 -7.15 1.66
CA ILE A 85 9.37 -6.97 1.96
C ILE A 85 8.63 -6.54 0.68
N ARG A 86 9.13 -5.52 -0.02
CA ARG A 86 8.49 -4.98 -1.24
C ARG A 86 8.49 -5.97 -2.40
N SER A 87 9.58 -6.70 -2.62
CA SER A 87 9.66 -7.74 -3.65
C SER A 87 8.67 -8.86 -3.40
N LEU A 88 8.58 -9.36 -2.16
CA LEU A 88 7.64 -10.40 -1.77
C LEU A 88 6.18 -9.94 -1.94
N THR A 89 5.86 -8.71 -1.51
CA THR A 89 4.53 -8.12 -1.75
C THR A 89 4.18 -8.05 -3.24
N LEU A 90 5.12 -7.61 -4.09
CA LEU A 90 4.92 -7.54 -5.54
C LEU A 90 4.67 -8.93 -6.15
N ARG A 91 5.47 -9.93 -5.76
CA ARG A 91 5.33 -11.31 -6.23
C ARG A 91 3.98 -11.91 -5.80
N LEU A 92 3.55 -11.68 -4.55
CA LEU A 92 2.21 -12.09 -4.08
C LEU A 92 1.08 -11.46 -4.90
N ILE A 93 1.16 -10.16 -5.20
CA ILE A 93 0.18 -9.46 -6.06
C ILE A 93 0.18 -10.07 -7.46
N SER A 94 1.36 -10.37 -8.01
CA SER A 94 1.48 -10.94 -9.37
C SER A 94 0.77 -12.29 -9.50
N GLY A 95 0.82 -13.12 -8.45
CA GLY A 95 0.18 -14.42 -8.46
C GLY A 95 -1.35 -14.39 -8.40
N LEU A 96 -1.98 -13.29 -7.95
CA LEU A 96 -3.45 -13.15 -7.95
C LEU A 96 -4.05 -13.40 -9.34
N SER A 97 -3.38 -12.90 -10.39
CA SER A 97 -3.84 -13.06 -11.78
C SER A 97 -3.77 -14.51 -12.28
N SER A 98 -2.89 -15.31 -11.69
CA SER A 98 -2.63 -16.70 -12.08
C SER A 98 -3.53 -17.70 -11.37
N LEU A 99 -4.24 -17.28 -10.31
CA LEU A 99 -5.12 -18.13 -9.50
C LEU A 99 -6.48 -18.39 -10.14
N ASN A 100 -6.97 -17.49 -10.99
CA ASN A 100 -8.26 -17.66 -11.64
C ASN A 100 -8.22 -18.80 -12.65
N HIS A 101 -9.11 -19.78 -12.48
CA HIS A 101 -9.28 -20.87 -13.44
C HIS A 101 -9.66 -20.32 -14.83
N SER A 102 -8.97 -20.79 -15.87
CA SER A 102 -9.58 -20.84 -17.20
C SER A 102 -10.87 -21.64 -17.07
N VAL A 103 -11.96 -21.15 -17.64
CA VAL A 103 -13.26 -21.82 -17.69
C VAL A 103 -13.13 -23.06 -18.59
N GLU A 104 -12.41 -24.08 -18.13
CA GLU A 104 -12.54 -25.42 -18.70
C GLU A 104 -13.56 -26.19 -17.87
N PRO A 105 -14.62 -26.72 -18.51
CA PRO A 105 -15.60 -27.52 -17.81
C PRO A 105 -14.89 -28.72 -17.21
N LYS A 106 -14.97 -28.88 -15.89
CA LYS A 106 -14.56 -30.09 -15.14
C LYS A 106 -15.36 -31.29 -15.65
N ASN A 107 -14.94 -31.84 -16.79
CA ASN A 107 -15.50 -33.04 -17.44
C ASN A 107 -14.41 -34.09 -17.72
N SER A 108 -13.25 -34.02 -17.06
CA SER A 108 -12.33 -35.16 -17.06
C SER A 108 -11.89 -35.47 -15.64
N GLU A 109 -12.20 -36.70 -15.24
CA GLU A 109 -11.67 -37.33 -14.04
C GLU A 109 -10.15 -37.45 -14.17
N LYS A 110 -9.44 -37.09 -13.10
CA LYS A 110 -8.12 -37.58 -12.72
C LYS A 110 -7.04 -37.50 -13.80
N THR A 111 -6.42 -36.33 -13.94
CA THR A 111 -5.00 -36.26 -14.29
C THR A 111 -4.18 -36.09 -13.02
N THR A 112 -3.44 -37.13 -12.67
CA THR A 112 -2.42 -37.16 -11.64
C THR A 112 -1.21 -36.33 -12.09
N GLU A 113 -1.22 -35.02 -11.79
CA GLU A 113 -0.02 -34.19 -11.90
C GLU A 113 0.88 -34.46 -10.68
N ASN A 114 1.69 -35.51 -10.77
CA ASN A 114 2.74 -35.77 -9.78
C ASN A 114 3.86 -34.75 -9.95
N GLY A 115 4.01 -33.84 -8.97
CA GLY A 115 5.26 -33.11 -8.73
C GLY A 115 5.32 -31.63 -9.09
N VAL A 116 4.24 -31.02 -9.61
CA VAL A 116 4.18 -29.56 -9.80
C VAL A 116 3.53 -28.95 -8.55
N SER A 117 4.27 -28.14 -7.79
CA SER A 117 3.70 -27.34 -6.70
C SER A 117 2.51 -26.56 -7.25
N SER A 118 1.34 -26.65 -6.59
CA SER A 118 0.18 -25.92 -7.08
C SER A 118 0.44 -24.41 -7.01
N ARG A 119 -0.20 -23.62 -7.89
CA ARG A 119 0.02 -22.16 -7.94
C ARG A 119 -0.27 -21.47 -6.59
N ILE A 120 -1.22 -22.02 -5.83
CA ILE A 120 -1.53 -21.52 -4.48
C ILE A 120 -0.43 -21.85 -3.47
N ASP A 121 0.28 -22.98 -3.62
CA ASP A 121 1.36 -23.37 -2.70
C ASP A 121 2.55 -22.42 -2.82
N ILE A 122 2.84 -21.92 -4.04
CA ILE A 122 3.84 -20.87 -4.26
C ILE A 122 3.45 -19.60 -3.51
N LEU A 123 2.19 -19.17 -3.59
CA LEU A 123 1.71 -17.99 -2.88
C LEU A 123 1.74 -18.15 -1.36
N ARG A 124 1.38 -19.34 -0.84
CA ARG A 124 1.48 -19.65 0.58
C ARG A 124 2.93 -19.62 1.07
N LEU A 125 3.87 -20.16 0.28
CA LEU A 125 5.29 -20.10 0.59
C LEU A 125 5.80 -18.65 0.60
N LEU A 126 5.41 -17.83 -0.39
CA LEU A 126 5.77 -16.41 -0.43
C LEU A 126 5.17 -15.63 0.75
N LEU A 127 3.96 -15.98 1.18
CA LEU A 127 3.33 -15.36 2.35
C LEU A 127 4.11 -15.68 3.63
N GLN A 128 4.54 -16.93 3.81
CA GLN A 128 5.41 -17.31 4.93
C GLN A 128 6.76 -16.57 4.90
N GLN A 129 7.38 -16.45 3.72
CA GLN A 129 8.61 -15.67 3.57
C GLN A 129 8.40 -14.19 3.90
N LEU A 130 7.26 -13.62 3.50
CA LEU A 130 6.91 -12.24 3.83
C LEU A 130 6.77 -12.06 5.34
N GLU A 131 6.08 -12.95 6.04
CA GLU A 131 5.95 -12.88 7.50
C GLU A 131 7.30 -12.93 8.21
N VAL A 132 8.18 -13.85 7.79
CA VAL A 132 9.54 -13.93 8.33
C VAL A 132 10.33 -12.63 8.08
N ALA A 133 10.20 -12.04 6.88
CA ALA A 133 10.84 -10.78 6.55
C ALA A 133 10.28 -9.61 7.37
N LEU A 134 8.96 -9.54 7.55
CA LEU A 134 8.30 -8.52 8.38
C LEU A 134 8.74 -8.63 9.84
N GLU A 135 8.80 -9.84 10.38
CA GLU A 135 9.22 -10.08 11.76
C GLU A 135 10.70 -9.75 11.97
N THR A 136 11.56 -10.10 11.02
CA THR A 136 12.97 -9.72 11.04
C THR A 136 13.13 -8.19 11.00
N GLY A 137 12.38 -7.52 10.13
CA GLY A 137 12.36 -6.06 10.04
C GLY A 137 11.88 -5.39 11.33
N LYS A 138 10.83 -5.92 11.99
CA LYS A 138 10.37 -5.40 13.29
C LYS A 138 11.48 -5.44 14.35
N ARG A 139 12.16 -6.58 14.48
CA ARG A 139 13.29 -6.74 15.42
C ARG A 139 14.46 -5.81 15.08
N PHE A 140 14.66 -5.48 13.81
CA PHE A 140 15.65 -4.48 13.41
C PHE A 140 15.26 -3.09 13.90
N ILE A 141 13.99 -2.68 13.72
CA ILE A 141 13.48 -1.38 14.20
C ILE A 141 13.54 -1.26 15.74
N GLU A 142 13.33 -2.35 16.46
CA GLU A 142 13.46 -2.39 17.94
C GLU A 142 14.88 -2.07 18.45
N ARG A 143 15.91 -2.10 17.58
CA ARG A 143 17.27 -1.69 17.94
C ARG A 143 17.41 -0.17 18.10
N GLU A 144 16.42 0.62 17.65
CA GLU A 144 16.40 2.09 17.74
C GLU A 144 17.67 2.77 17.20
N ILE A 145 18.17 2.28 16.07
CA ILE A 145 19.37 2.81 15.41
C ILE A 145 19.14 4.29 15.03
N LYS A 146 20.13 5.13 15.31
CA LYS A 146 20.10 6.56 15.00
C LYS A 146 21.24 6.90 14.06
N TYR A 147 20.91 7.14 12.79
CA TYR A 147 21.88 7.62 11.83
C TYR A 147 22.21 9.12 12.04
N PRO A 148 23.43 9.55 11.72
CA PRO A 148 23.76 10.97 11.63
C PRO A 148 22.83 11.71 10.65
N PHE A 149 22.61 13.01 10.86
CA PHE A 149 21.71 13.80 10.02
C PHE A 149 22.12 13.84 8.53
N LEU A 150 23.42 13.90 8.26
CA LEU A 150 23.99 13.85 6.91
C LEU A 150 24.35 12.43 6.46
N GLY A 151 23.99 11.42 7.25
CA GLY A 151 24.27 10.02 6.99
C GLY A 151 23.21 9.34 6.12
N PRO A 152 23.20 8.00 6.10
CA PRO A 152 22.17 7.27 5.39
C PRO A 152 20.79 7.61 5.94
N VAL A 153 19.85 7.87 5.02
CA VAL A 153 18.46 8.14 5.39
C VAL A 153 17.79 6.82 5.76
N PRO A 154 17.14 6.71 6.94
CA PRO A 154 16.41 5.51 7.32
C PRO A 154 15.28 5.22 6.33
N THR A 155 14.95 3.95 6.16
CA THR A 155 13.93 3.54 5.20
C THR A 155 12.52 3.84 5.71
N ARG A 156 11.54 3.66 4.83
CA ARG A 156 10.10 3.74 5.14
C ARG A 156 9.60 2.56 6.01
N MET A 157 10.44 1.58 6.33
CA MET A 157 10.05 0.34 7.01
C MET A 157 9.44 0.58 8.40
N ALA A 158 10.03 1.48 9.21
CA ALA A 158 9.48 1.81 10.52
C ALA A 158 8.07 2.41 10.43
N GLY A 159 7.86 3.36 9.50
CA GLY A 159 6.55 3.95 9.23
C GLY A 159 5.53 2.93 8.74
N PHE A 160 5.95 1.97 7.93
CA PHE A 160 5.11 0.88 7.44
C PHE A 160 4.60 -0.05 8.56
N PHE A 161 5.41 -0.31 9.59
CA PHE A 161 4.96 -1.05 10.77
C PHE A 161 4.06 -0.19 11.66
N ASN A 162 4.47 1.04 11.96
CA ASN A 162 3.73 1.94 12.86
C ASN A 162 2.33 2.28 12.35
N SER A 163 2.15 2.40 11.03
CA SER A 163 0.85 2.62 10.38
C SER A 163 -0.09 1.42 10.49
N GLY A 164 0.41 0.21 10.71
CA GLY A 164 -0.39 -1.04 10.72
C GLY A 164 -0.64 -1.63 9.33
N CYS A 165 -0.08 -1.05 8.27
CA CYS A 165 -0.27 -1.50 6.90
C CYS A 165 0.27 -2.91 6.64
N SER A 166 1.39 -3.27 7.27
CA SER A 166 1.97 -4.62 7.18
C SER A 166 0.99 -5.73 7.56
N GLN A 167 0.32 -5.60 8.70
CA GLN A 167 -0.68 -6.56 9.17
C GLN A 167 -1.92 -6.57 8.25
N CYS A 168 -2.35 -5.40 7.79
CA CYS A 168 -3.49 -5.25 6.90
C CYS A 168 -3.27 -5.96 5.56
N GLN A 169 -2.09 -5.77 4.95
CA GLN A 169 -1.71 -6.45 3.70
C GLN A 169 -1.58 -7.97 3.91
N THR A 170 -0.91 -8.40 4.98
CA THR A 170 -0.75 -9.83 5.31
C THR A 170 -2.10 -10.52 5.50
N SER A 171 -3.01 -9.91 6.27
CA SER A 171 -4.38 -10.41 6.47
C SER A 171 -5.14 -10.54 5.14
N SER A 172 -4.94 -9.60 4.21
CA SER A 172 -5.56 -9.68 2.88
C SER A 172 -5.02 -10.86 2.04
N PHE A 173 -3.74 -11.20 2.14
CA PHE A 173 -3.19 -12.36 1.45
C PHE A 173 -3.61 -13.69 2.08
N TYR A 174 -3.87 -13.73 3.39
CA TYR A 174 -4.52 -14.88 4.02
C TYR A 174 -5.94 -15.10 3.49
N LEU A 175 -6.71 -14.03 3.32
CA LEU A 175 -8.04 -14.10 2.71
C LEU A 175 -8.02 -14.71 1.30
N VAL A 176 -6.97 -14.45 0.51
CA VAL A 176 -6.78 -15.10 -0.82
C VAL A 176 -6.70 -16.62 -0.66
N SER A 177 -5.96 -17.11 0.33
CA SER A 177 -5.82 -18.54 0.59
C SER A 177 -7.12 -19.19 1.02
N ASP A 178 -7.90 -18.52 1.88
CA ASP A 178 -9.21 -19.00 2.33
C ASP A 178 -10.24 -19.03 1.19
N ILE A 179 -10.24 -18.00 0.33
CA ILE A 179 -11.12 -17.94 -0.84
C ILE A 179 -10.74 -19.02 -1.87
N TYR A 180 -9.45 -19.28 -2.06
CA TYR A 180 -9.01 -20.37 -2.93
C TYR A 180 -9.45 -21.74 -2.37
N GLU A 181 -9.33 -21.94 -1.05
CA GLU A 181 -9.82 -23.16 -0.39
C GLU A 181 -11.34 -23.33 -0.57
N LEU A 182 -12.10 -22.24 -0.47
CA LEU A 182 -13.54 -22.21 -0.76
C LEU A 182 -13.84 -22.59 -2.21
N ASP A 183 -13.08 -22.07 -3.18
CA ASP A 183 -13.26 -22.37 -4.62
C ASP A 183 -12.99 -23.85 -4.94
N THR A 184 -11.92 -24.40 -4.36
CA THR A 184 -11.54 -25.80 -4.60
C THR A 184 -12.53 -26.81 -4.01
N ASN A 185 -13.06 -26.54 -2.81
CA ASN A 185 -13.98 -27.43 -2.11
C ASN A 185 -15.46 -27.18 -2.46
N GLY A 186 -15.80 -26.01 -3.01
CA GLY A 186 -17.18 -25.62 -3.29
C GLY A 186 -17.94 -25.11 -2.06
N LEU A 187 -19.24 -24.89 -2.21
CA LEU A 187 -20.07 -24.28 -1.16
C LEU A 187 -20.84 -25.27 -0.29
N GLU A 188 -21.09 -26.46 -0.80
CA GLU A 188 -21.79 -27.53 -0.09
C GLU A 188 -20.70 -28.21 0.78
N ASP A 189 -20.77 -28.06 2.11
CA ASP A 189 -19.83 -28.59 3.13
C ASP A 189 -18.61 -27.73 3.54
N THR A 190 -18.59 -26.43 3.21
CA THR A 190 -17.49 -25.51 3.59
C THR A 190 -17.87 -24.45 4.62
N VAL A 191 -18.77 -24.78 5.55
CA VAL A 191 -19.31 -23.82 6.55
C VAL A 191 -18.20 -23.16 7.38
N GLU A 192 -17.23 -23.93 7.84
CA GLU A 192 -16.10 -23.41 8.63
C GLU A 192 -15.22 -22.43 7.81
N ILE A 193 -14.98 -22.73 6.54
CA ILE A 193 -14.21 -21.85 5.64
C ILE A 193 -14.99 -20.56 5.38
N GLN A 194 -16.30 -20.66 5.16
CA GLN A 194 -17.17 -19.49 4.94
C GLN A 194 -17.21 -18.57 6.18
N GLU A 195 -17.26 -19.14 7.38
CA GLU A 195 -17.18 -18.38 8.64
C GLU A 195 -15.81 -17.71 8.79
N ARG A 196 -14.72 -18.41 8.47
CA ARG A 196 -13.36 -17.85 8.50
C ARG A 196 -13.18 -16.71 7.50
N VAL A 197 -13.72 -16.84 6.29
CA VAL A 197 -13.76 -15.77 5.28
C VAL A 197 -14.55 -14.57 5.80
N GLU A 198 -15.73 -14.78 6.38
CA GLU A 198 -16.55 -13.70 6.94
C GLU A 198 -15.81 -12.94 8.05
N ASN A 199 -15.18 -13.66 8.99
CA ASN A 199 -14.41 -13.06 10.06
C ASN A 199 -13.20 -12.28 9.53
N SER A 200 -12.53 -12.82 8.50
CA SER A 200 -11.41 -12.17 7.84
C SER A 200 -11.83 -10.87 7.14
N LEU A 201 -12.97 -10.86 6.43
CA LEU A 201 -13.51 -9.66 5.80
C LEU A 201 -13.84 -8.57 6.82
N LYS A 202 -14.49 -8.93 7.93
CA LYS A 202 -14.80 -8.00 9.03
C LYS A 202 -13.52 -7.44 9.67
N SER A 203 -12.58 -8.31 10.02
CA SER A 203 -11.30 -7.91 10.62
C SER A 203 -10.50 -7.00 9.70
N LEU A 204 -10.43 -7.32 8.40
CA LEU A 204 -9.70 -6.52 7.42
C LEU A 204 -10.28 -5.11 7.26
N LEU A 205 -11.61 -4.98 7.33
CA LEU A 205 -12.26 -3.66 7.30
C LEU A 205 -11.96 -2.83 8.55
N GLU A 206 -11.95 -3.44 9.74
CA GLU A 206 -11.57 -2.74 10.98
C GLU A 206 -10.09 -2.33 10.96
N GLN A 207 -9.19 -3.21 10.54
CA GLN A 207 -7.77 -2.88 10.37
C GLN A 207 -7.58 -1.69 9.42
N LEU A 208 -8.32 -1.64 8.31
CA LEU A 208 -8.30 -0.50 7.38
C LEU A 208 -8.79 0.81 8.03
N LYS A 209 -9.83 0.75 8.86
CA LYS A 209 -10.30 1.91 9.62
C LYS A 209 -9.24 2.39 10.62
N ASP A 210 -8.53 1.47 11.27
CA ASP A 210 -7.44 1.78 12.19
C ASP A 210 -6.26 2.44 11.46
N VAL A 211 -5.87 1.94 10.28
CA VAL A 211 -4.85 2.60 9.43
C VAL A 211 -5.30 4.02 9.08
N PHE A 212 -6.56 4.20 8.67
CA PHE A 212 -7.08 5.54 8.37
C PHE A 212 -7.10 6.46 9.60
N SER A 213 -7.39 5.93 10.79
CA SER A 213 -7.37 6.72 12.03
C SER A 213 -5.99 7.36 12.29
N LYS A 214 -4.90 6.66 11.95
CA LYS A 214 -3.51 7.14 12.05
C LYS A 214 -3.11 8.13 10.96
N CYS A 215 -3.95 8.31 9.94
CA CYS A 215 -3.76 9.32 8.89
C CYS A 215 -4.41 10.66 9.24
N LYS A 216 -5.27 10.70 10.27
CA LYS A 216 -6.01 11.92 10.63
C LYS A 216 -5.12 12.93 11.35
N GLY A 217 -5.27 14.19 11.00
CA GLY A 217 -4.60 15.34 11.62
C GLY A 217 -4.42 16.45 10.57
N ASP A 218 -3.69 17.50 10.92
CA ASP A 218 -3.34 18.58 10.00
C ASP A 218 -1.87 18.46 9.56
N LEU A 219 -1.61 18.62 8.24
CA LEU A 219 -0.24 18.54 7.71
C LEU A 219 0.63 19.75 8.10
N LEU A 220 -0.01 20.90 8.31
CA LEU A 220 0.62 22.17 8.66
C LEU A 220 -0.19 22.87 9.76
N GLU A 221 0.53 23.32 10.79
CA GLU A 221 0.01 24.23 11.81
C GLU A 221 0.82 25.53 11.81
N VAL A 222 0.12 26.67 11.84
CA VAL A 222 0.74 27.98 12.05
C VAL A 222 0.36 28.46 13.45
N LYS A 223 1.34 28.54 14.36
CA LYS A 223 1.15 29.04 15.72
C LYS A 223 2.23 30.05 16.07
N GLY A 224 1.83 31.27 16.43
CA GLY A 224 2.74 32.32 16.89
C GLY A 224 3.82 32.71 15.87
N GLY A 225 3.54 32.62 14.57
CA GLY A 225 4.49 32.90 13.49
C GLY A 225 5.41 31.73 13.12
N ASN A 226 5.36 30.60 13.86
CA ASN A 226 6.11 29.40 13.54
C ASN A 226 5.25 28.41 12.73
N LEU A 227 5.84 27.86 11.68
CA LEU A 227 5.24 26.79 10.87
C LEU A 227 5.71 25.43 11.41
N LYS A 228 4.77 24.62 11.87
CA LYS A 228 5.03 23.22 12.23
C LYS A 228 4.51 22.31 11.14
N THR A 229 5.36 21.39 10.67
CA THR A 229 4.99 20.42 9.64
C THR A 229 4.87 19.01 10.21
N HIS A 230 3.95 18.23 9.64
CA HIS A 230 3.67 16.86 10.07
C HIS A 230 3.83 15.85 8.90
N PRO A 231 5.07 15.60 8.42
CA PRO A 231 5.31 14.75 7.26
C PRO A 231 4.84 13.30 7.44
N THR A 232 4.84 12.79 8.67
CA THR A 232 4.37 11.43 9.01
C THR A 232 2.91 11.20 8.61
N LEU A 233 2.05 12.24 8.68
CA LEU A 233 0.64 12.10 8.26
C LEU A 233 0.52 11.91 6.75
N LEU A 234 1.34 12.61 5.96
CA LEU A 234 1.37 12.43 4.51
C LEU A 234 1.92 11.04 4.17
N GLU A 235 2.97 10.58 4.85
CA GLU A 235 3.50 9.24 4.65
C GLU A 235 2.47 8.15 4.99
N ASN A 236 1.73 8.30 6.10
CA ASN A 236 0.65 7.40 6.48
C ASN A 236 -0.47 7.36 5.42
N LEU A 237 -0.83 8.52 4.84
CA LEU A 237 -1.78 8.59 3.73
C LEU A 237 -1.27 7.83 2.51
N VAL A 238 0.01 7.96 2.15
CA VAL A 238 0.61 7.20 1.06
C VAL A 238 0.55 5.69 1.35
N PHE A 239 0.93 5.25 2.55
CA PHE A 239 0.80 3.83 2.93
C PHE A 239 -0.64 3.33 2.90
N PHE A 240 -1.62 4.16 3.29
CA PHE A 240 -3.03 3.82 3.19
C PHE A 240 -3.44 3.59 1.72
N VAL A 241 -3.04 4.47 0.81
CA VAL A 241 -3.34 4.34 -0.63
C VAL A 241 -2.70 3.10 -1.25
N GLU A 242 -1.45 2.82 -0.90
CA GLU A 242 -0.76 1.60 -1.33
C GLU A 242 -1.51 0.35 -0.83
N THR A 243 -1.89 0.35 0.45
CA THR A 243 -2.56 -0.79 1.11
C THR A 243 -3.97 -1.02 0.59
N ILE A 244 -4.78 0.03 0.44
CA ILE A 244 -6.13 -0.11 -0.11
C ILE A 244 -6.09 -0.57 -1.58
N SER A 245 -5.08 -0.17 -2.35
CA SER A 245 -4.92 -0.66 -3.73
C SER A 245 -4.70 -2.18 -3.77
N ILE A 246 -3.85 -2.71 -2.88
CA ILE A 246 -3.63 -4.15 -2.74
C ILE A 246 -4.91 -4.87 -2.33
N ILE A 247 -5.62 -4.32 -1.34
CA ILE A 247 -6.88 -4.89 -0.85
C ILE A 247 -7.95 -4.90 -1.94
N LEU A 248 -8.01 -3.88 -2.80
CA LEU A 248 -8.94 -3.85 -3.93
C LEU A 248 -8.60 -4.90 -4.99
N TRP A 249 -7.31 -5.19 -5.23
CA TRP A 249 -6.91 -6.30 -6.11
C TRP A 249 -7.30 -7.65 -5.52
N VAL A 250 -7.05 -7.87 -4.22
CA VAL A 250 -7.51 -9.07 -3.51
C VAL A 250 -9.04 -9.17 -3.56
N SER A 251 -9.77 -8.07 -3.30
CA SER A 251 -11.22 -8.04 -3.35
C SER A 251 -11.77 -8.37 -4.75
N SER A 252 -11.06 -7.95 -5.80
CA SER A 252 -11.40 -8.31 -7.18
C SER A 252 -11.18 -9.80 -7.45
N TYR A 253 -10.14 -10.41 -6.87
CA TYR A 253 -9.97 -11.85 -6.91
C TYR A 253 -11.14 -12.56 -6.19
N CYS A 254 -11.46 -12.15 -4.97
CA CYS A 254 -12.60 -12.69 -4.22
C CYS A 254 -13.92 -12.59 -5.00
N GLU A 255 -14.17 -11.45 -5.63
CA GLU A 255 -15.34 -11.23 -6.47
C GLU A 255 -15.37 -12.20 -7.67
N SER A 256 -14.24 -12.42 -8.33
CA SER A 256 -14.15 -13.31 -9.49
C SER A 256 -14.46 -14.78 -9.16
N VAL A 257 -14.22 -15.19 -7.90
CA VAL A 257 -14.59 -16.51 -7.36
C VAL A 257 -16.06 -16.54 -6.93
N LEU A 258 -16.49 -15.55 -6.13
CA LEU A 258 -17.82 -15.55 -5.50
C LEU A 258 -18.96 -15.27 -6.50
N ARG A 259 -18.76 -14.43 -7.51
CA ARG A 259 -19.83 -14.06 -8.47
C ARG A 259 -20.38 -15.29 -9.21
N PRO A 260 -19.57 -16.17 -9.83
CA PRO A 260 -20.06 -17.40 -10.46
C PRO A 260 -20.91 -18.27 -9.54
N TYR A 261 -20.49 -18.48 -8.29
CA TYR A 261 -21.24 -19.26 -7.31
C TYR A 261 -22.63 -18.67 -7.03
N LYS A 262 -22.70 -17.36 -6.78
CA LYS A 262 -23.96 -16.66 -6.54
C LYS A 262 -24.91 -16.78 -7.74
N LEU A 263 -24.40 -16.58 -8.96
CA LEU A 263 -25.21 -16.71 -10.19
C LEU A 263 -25.71 -18.14 -10.42
N ASN A 264 -24.88 -19.15 -10.14
CA ASN A 264 -25.24 -20.55 -10.28
C ASN A 264 -26.33 -20.96 -9.28
N LEU A 265 -26.25 -20.52 -8.03
CA LEU A 265 -27.28 -20.74 -7.00
C LEU A 265 -28.62 -20.08 -7.39
N GLN A 266 -28.58 -18.83 -7.87
CA GLN A 266 -29.78 -18.14 -8.34
C GLN A 266 -30.44 -18.84 -9.54
N LYS A 267 -29.64 -19.37 -10.47
CA LYS A 267 -30.14 -20.18 -11.61
C LYS A 267 -30.76 -21.49 -11.13
N LYS A 268 -30.13 -22.20 -10.17
CA LYS A 268 -30.69 -23.43 -9.57
C LYS A 268 -32.05 -23.15 -8.92
N LYS A 269 -32.18 -22.07 -8.14
CA LYS A 269 -33.44 -21.63 -7.49
C LYS A 269 -34.55 -21.37 -8.51
N LYS A 270 -34.25 -20.69 -9.62
CA LYS A 270 -35.23 -20.44 -10.70
C LYS A 270 -35.66 -21.70 -11.44
N LYS A 271 -34.74 -22.66 -11.68
CA LYS A 271 -35.04 -23.89 -12.43
C LYS A 271 -35.81 -24.94 -11.63
N LYS A 272 -35.52 -25.11 -10.34
CA LYS A 272 -36.10 -26.19 -9.54
C LYS A 272 -37.44 -25.85 -8.84
N LYS A 273 -37.91 -24.60 -8.85
CA LYS A 273 -39.01 -24.12 -7.99
C LYS A 273 -38.84 -24.52 -6.50
N GLU A 274 -37.61 -24.81 -6.08
CA GLU A 274 -37.28 -25.12 -4.69
C GLU A 274 -37.32 -23.82 -3.89
N THR A 275 -38.24 -23.74 -2.93
CA THR A 275 -38.41 -22.61 -2.01
C THR A 275 -37.30 -22.50 -0.97
N SER A 276 -36.40 -23.49 -0.86
CA SER A 276 -35.47 -23.65 0.28
C SER A 276 -33.98 -23.47 0.00
N ILE A 277 -33.56 -22.96 -1.16
CA ILE A 277 -32.13 -22.63 -1.36
C ILE A 277 -31.80 -21.36 -0.54
N ILE A 278 -31.23 -21.57 0.65
CA ILE A 278 -30.69 -20.53 1.53
C ILE A 278 -29.42 -19.99 0.87
N MET A 279 -29.33 -18.67 0.72
CA MET A 279 -28.12 -18.03 0.22
C MET A 279 -27.05 -18.05 1.33
N PRO A 280 -25.84 -18.57 1.05
CA PRO A 280 -24.73 -18.53 1.99
C PRO A 280 -24.46 -17.12 2.55
N PRO A 281 -24.27 -16.95 3.87
CA PRO A 281 -24.00 -15.66 4.51
C PRO A 281 -22.78 -14.92 3.93
N VAL A 282 -21.76 -15.67 3.45
CA VAL A 282 -20.53 -15.13 2.86
C VAL A 282 -20.78 -14.11 1.75
N PHE A 283 -21.87 -14.23 0.98
CA PHE A 283 -22.21 -13.26 -0.07
C PHE A 283 -22.68 -11.93 0.48
N THR A 284 -23.46 -11.95 1.56
CA THR A 284 -23.91 -10.74 2.25
C THR A 284 -22.71 -10.08 2.94
N SER A 285 -21.91 -10.87 3.65
CA SER A 285 -20.69 -10.42 4.34
C SER A 285 -19.70 -9.76 3.37
N PHE A 286 -19.51 -10.32 2.16
CA PHE A 286 -18.70 -9.70 1.12
C PHE A 286 -19.30 -8.40 0.58
N GLN A 287 -20.62 -8.34 0.39
CA GLN A 287 -21.29 -7.12 -0.09
C GLN A 287 -21.24 -5.98 0.94
N ASP A 288 -21.36 -6.32 2.23
CA ASP A 288 -21.21 -5.38 3.35
C ASP A 288 -19.77 -4.88 3.45
N TYR A 289 -18.79 -5.78 3.30
CA TYR A 289 -17.37 -5.44 3.23
C TYR A 289 -17.05 -4.47 2.08
N VAL A 290 -17.52 -4.73 0.86
CA VAL A 290 -17.32 -3.85 -0.30
C VAL A 290 -17.97 -2.48 -0.06
N THR A 291 -19.15 -2.45 0.56
CA THR A 291 -19.83 -1.19 0.92
C THR A 291 -19.04 -0.44 1.99
N GLY A 292 -18.51 -1.14 2.99
CA GLY A 292 -17.62 -0.58 4.01
C GLY A 292 -16.36 0.04 3.42
N ILE A 293 -15.72 -0.62 2.45
CA ILE A 293 -14.58 -0.06 1.70
C ILE A 293 -14.98 1.21 0.94
N GLN A 294 -16.12 1.17 0.24
CA GLN A 294 -16.63 2.34 -0.50
C GLN A 294 -16.82 3.56 0.41
N THR A 295 -17.46 3.37 1.55
CA THR A 295 -17.63 4.41 2.57
C THR A 295 -16.28 4.88 3.11
N LEU A 296 -15.37 3.96 3.43
CA LEU A 296 -14.05 4.31 3.97
C LEU A 296 -13.23 5.17 2.98
N ILE A 297 -13.12 4.73 1.72
CA ILE A 297 -12.41 5.49 0.69
C ILE A 297 -13.04 6.88 0.50
N SER A 298 -14.38 6.95 0.52
CA SER A 298 -15.08 8.24 0.42
C SER A 298 -14.72 9.17 1.58
N ASN A 299 -14.71 8.65 2.81
CA ASN A 299 -14.30 9.40 4.00
C ASN A 299 -12.84 9.88 3.92
N VAL A 300 -11.93 9.06 3.38
CA VAL A 300 -10.51 9.44 3.18
C VAL A 300 -10.40 10.55 2.14
N VAL A 301 -11.12 10.44 1.02
CA VAL A 301 -11.16 11.48 -0.02
C VAL A 301 -11.69 12.80 0.55
N ASP A 302 -12.71 12.77 1.40
CA ASP A 302 -13.24 13.98 2.02
C ASP A 302 -12.28 14.56 3.07
N HIS A 303 -11.55 13.72 3.81
CA HIS A 303 -10.46 14.17 4.68
C HIS A 303 -9.35 14.88 3.89
N ILE A 304 -8.93 14.32 2.74
CA ILE A 304 -7.94 14.92 1.85
C ILE A 304 -8.41 16.29 1.34
N LYS A 305 -9.68 16.42 0.90
CA LYS A 305 -10.24 17.73 0.51
C LYS A 305 -10.24 18.73 1.67
N GLY A 306 -10.50 18.28 2.89
CA GLY A 306 -10.40 19.10 4.09
C GLY A 306 -8.99 19.64 4.29
N LEU A 307 -7.98 18.78 4.16
CA LEU A 307 -6.57 19.16 4.20
C LEU A 307 -6.19 20.14 3.08
N GLU A 308 -6.63 19.89 1.84
CA GLU A 308 -6.40 20.80 0.71
C GLU A 308 -6.98 22.19 1.00
N THR A 309 -8.21 22.25 1.52
CA THR A 309 -8.89 23.50 1.88
C THR A 309 -8.14 24.25 2.97
N HIS A 310 -7.70 23.54 4.02
CA HIS A 310 -6.89 24.11 5.10
C HIS A 310 -5.58 24.69 4.58
N LEU A 311 -4.86 23.94 3.73
CA LEU A 311 -3.64 24.43 3.10
C LEU A 311 -3.91 25.66 2.23
N ILE A 312 -4.99 25.71 1.46
CA ILE A 312 -5.33 26.89 0.65
C ILE A 312 -5.65 28.09 1.55
N ALA A 313 -6.38 27.90 2.65
CA ALA A 313 -6.72 28.95 3.59
C ALA A 313 -5.46 29.60 4.22
N LEU A 314 -4.50 28.79 4.67
CA LEU A 314 -3.22 29.27 5.19
C LEU A 314 -2.46 30.12 4.16
N LYS A 315 -2.58 29.81 2.86
CA LYS A 315 -1.95 30.58 1.78
C LYS A 315 -2.57 31.97 1.64
N LEU A 316 -3.87 32.09 1.87
CA LEU A 316 -4.60 33.36 1.79
C LEU A 316 -4.29 34.27 2.99
N GLU A 317 -4.15 33.69 4.18
CA GLU A 317 -3.74 34.43 5.39
C GLU A 317 -2.34 35.05 5.24
N GLU A 318 -1.43 34.40 4.52
CA GLU A 318 -0.08 34.90 4.23
C GLU A 318 -0.06 36.12 3.27
N LEU A 319 -1.13 36.34 2.50
CA LEU A 319 -1.22 37.43 1.53
C LEU A 319 -1.67 38.77 2.15
N ILE A 320 -1.91 38.82 3.45
CA ILE A 320 -2.26 40.05 4.17
C ILE A 320 -1.00 40.93 4.29
N LEU A 321 -1.09 42.16 3.77
CA LEU A 321 0.02 43.12 3.72
C LEU A 321 0.45 43.54 5.13
N GLU A 322 1.71 43.25 5.48
CA GLU A 322 2.38 43.83 6.64
C GLU A 322 2.89 45.23 6.29
N ASP A 323 2.26 46.26 6.85
CA ASP A 323 2.69 47.66 6.77
C ASP A 323 3.85 47.89 7.73
N THR A 324 5.13 47.98 7.30
CA THR A 324 6.17 48.61 8.15
C THR A 324 7.45 49.12 7.45
N SER A 325 7.98 50.18 8.06
CA SER A 325 9.01 51.17 7.72
C SER A 325 10.49 50.71 7.86
N LEU A 326 11.40 51.62 7.50
CA LEU A 326 12.75 51.40 6.92
C LEU A 326 13.96 51.32 7.89
N SER A 327 14.96 50.53 7.43
CA SER A 327 16.44 50.70 7.54
C SER A 327 17.27 49.68 8.36
N LEU A 328 16.82 49.21 9.53
CA LEU A 328 17.35 47.96 10.16
C LEU A 328 16.76 46.68 9.54
N VAL A 329 15.94 46.89 8.53
CA VAL A 329 14.93 45.99 8.02
C VAL A 329 15.41 45.23 6.77
N ARG A 330 16.60 45.53 6.21
CA ARG A 330 17.02 44.95 4.92
C ARG A 330 17.44 43.48 5.01
N ASP A 331 18.41 43.14 5.86
CA ASP A 331 18.85 41.75 6.02
C ASP A 331 17.75 40.89 6.65
N TYR A 332 17.01 41.47 7.60
CA TYR A 332 15.82 40.86 8.20
C TYR A 332 14.65 40.70 7.20
N MET A 333 14.48 41.60 6.23
CA MET A 333 13.48 41.45 5.16
C MET A 333 13.87 40.37 4.18
N GLU A 334 15.14 40.27 3.79
CA GLU A 334 15.58 39.21 2.89
C GLU A 334 15.43 37.84 3.56
N GLU A 335 15.82 37.69 4.83
CA GLU A 335 15.60 36.46 5.61
C GLU A 335 14.11 36.12 5.75
N ARG A 336 13.25 37.12 6.04
CA ARG A 336 11.79 36.93 6.06
C ARG A 336 11.24 36.53 4.69
N LYS A 337 11.75 37.10 3.61
CA LYS A 337 11.34 36.79 2.23
C LYS A 337 11.76 35.39 1.83
N PHE A 338 12.96 34.94 2.22
CA PHE A 338 13.38 33.55 2.04
C PHE A 338 12.53 32.60 2.86
N SER A 339 12.27 32.91 4.13
CA SER A 339 11.40 32.10 5.00
C SER A 339 10.00 31.93 4.42
N LYS A 340 9.37 33.03 3.98
CA LYS A 340 8.07 33.00 3.28
C LYS A 340 8.13 32.15 2.01
N THR A 341 9.22 32.24 1.23
CA THR A 341 9.42 31.43 0.02
C THR A 341 9.54 29.93 0.34
N VAL A 342 10.29 29.56 1.38
CA VAL A 342 10.43 28.17 1.84
C VAL A 342 9.08 27.62 2.28
N GLN A 343 8.34 28.36 3.10
CA GLN A 343 7.01 27.97 3.58
C GLN A 343 6.04 27.73 2.42
N ARG A 344 6.01 28.61 1.42
CA ARG A 344 5.18 28.43 0.22
C ARG A 344 5.57 27.20 -0.59
N LYS A 345 6.87 26.88 -0.70
CA LYS A 345 7.33 25.67 -1.39
C LYS A 345 6.84 24.42 -0.67
N VAL A 346 6.99 24.36 0.66
CA VAL A 346 6.52 23.23 1.47
C VAL A 346 5.00 23.06 1.34
N GLN A 347 4.25 24.13 1.49
CA GLN A 347 2.79 24.13 1.35
C GLN A 347 2.34 23.70 -0.05
N SER A 348 2.97 24.22 -1.11
CA SER A 348 2.67 23.83 -2.48
C SER A 348 3.01 22.36 -2.74
N SER A 349 4.09 21.85 -2.14
CA SER A 349 4.47 20.43 -2.23
C SER A 349 3.43 19.53 -1.57
N TYR A 350 2.95 19.88 -0.38
CA TYR A 350 1.89 19.13 0.29
C TYR A 350 0.57 19.19 -0.45
N LEU A 351 0.17 20.37 -0.95
CA LEU A 351 -1.05 20.50 -1.75
C LEU A 351 -0.97 19.64 -3.01
N HIS A 352 0.16 19.65 -3.73
CA HIS A 352 0.34 18.82 -4.91
C HIS A 352 0.25 17.32 -4.58
N SER A 353 0.93 16.88 -3.51
CA SER A 353 0.89 15.48 -3.06
C SER A 353 -0.53 15.04 -2.71
N LEU A 354 -1.30 15.87 -2.01
CA LEU A 354 -2.70 15.59 -1.66
C LEU A 354 -3.59 15.48 -2.90
N LEU A 355 -3.40 16.35 -3.89
CA LEU A 355 -4.16 16.30 -5.15
C LEU A 355 -3.92 14.98 -5.89
N GLU A 356 -2.67 14.51 -5.98
CA GLU A 356 -2.33 13.24 -6.63
C GLU A 356 -2.95 12.04 -5.89
N ILE A 357 -2.78 12.00 -4.55
CA ILE A 357 -3.36 10.97 -3.68
C ILE A 357 -4.90 10.96 -3.79
N GLY A 358 -5.52 12.14 -3.75
CA GLY A 358 -6.96 12.32 -3.84
C GLY A 358 -7.53 11.91 -5.20
N GLU A 359 -6.86 12.25 -6.31
CA GLU A 359 -7.25 11.83 -7.65
C GLU A 359 -7.15 10.31 -7.81
N LEU A 360 -6.06 9.71 -7.33
CA LEU A 360 -5.88 8.26 -7.35
C LEU A 360 -6.97 7.54 -6.56
N LEU A 361 -7.27 8.00 -5.34
CA LEU A 361 -8.33 7.40 -4.51
C LEU A 361 -9.71 7.54 -5.15
N LYS A 362 -10.02 8.66 -5.81
CA LYS A 362 -11.27 8.82 -6.58
C LYS A 362 -11.36 7.78 -7.70
N LYS A 363 -10.27 7.57 -8.46
CA LYS A 363 -10.21 6.53 -9.51
C LYS A 363 -10.38 5.13 -8.91
N ARG A 364 -9.76 4.83 -7.77
CA ARG A 364 -9.91 3.56 -7.06
C ARG A 364 -11.32 3.35 -6.53
N LEU A 365 -11.97 4.39 -6.00
CA LEU A 365 -13.37 4.35 -5.57
C LEU A 365 -14.29 3.91 -6.71
N GLU A 366 -14.08 4.40 -7.93
CA GLU A 366 -14.86 3.98 -9.09
C GLU A 366 -14.71 2.49 -9.41
N THR A 367 -13.51 1.91 -9.22
CA THR A 367 -13.29 0.47 -9.46
C THR A 367 -14.10 -0.43 -8.52
N THR A 368 -14.40 0.04 -7.31
CA THR A 368 -15.20 -0.73 -6.33
C THR A 368 -16.62 -1.00 -6.80
N LYS A 369 -17.16 -0.21 -7.74
CA LYS A 369 -18.49 -0.44 -8.32
C LYS A 369 -18.56 -1.78 -9.05
N LYS A 370 -17.44 -2.27 -9.60
CA LYS A 370 -17.33 -3.57 -10.26
C LYS A 370 -17.31 -4.74 -9.28
N LEU A 371 -17.04 -4.50 -8.00
CA LEU A 371 -16.92 -5.54 -6.97
C LEU A 371 -18.28 -6.01 -6.42
N LYS A 372 -19.39 -5.34 -6.75
CA LYS A 372 -20.72 -5.75 -6.29
C LYS A 372 -21.17 -7.03 -7.00
N ILE A 373 -21.58 -8.03 -6.23
CA ILE A 373 -21.97 -9.37 -6.73
C ILE A 373 -23.45 -9.64 -6.61
#